data_AF-A0A7X5XU51-F1
#
_entry.id   AF-A0A7X5XU51-F1
#
_cell.length_a   1.000
_cell.length_b   1.000
_cell.length_c   1.000
_cell.angle_alpha   90.00
_cell.angle_beta   90.00
_cell.angle_gamma   90.00
#
_symmetry.space_group_name_H-M   'P 1'
#
loop_
_entity.id
_entity.type
_entity.pdbx_description
1 polymer ?
#
loop_
_entity_poly.entity_id
_entity_poly.type
_entity_poly.pdbx_seq_one_letter_code
_entity_poly.pdbx_strand_id
1 'polypeptide(L)'
;MIDSNEDSPAIGWDYLISRICAREVKQVADVAVEPETLRTMLERLATVARSKENGRGPLDSDAIASAFRDAFGQSPNERTQVLLLRLPGLASVPGSENSREFIDDDLTDACRAGDVLRFIAAPHDDTVDFSEASVELGDIGSQLIANKTKNLSSKQSSHALQISSDRRFSYLSLDILKSLQINSASYEGNQIRIVDGYFKVIELLDSSDFSRVTFSECLIESVDILAGEGSIISRNLPNFERCAIGTLSGVKGLEDLPKGKFDDGCQIERFSGIGNTNAEILDSDLPMSVRVLMTILKKTFFQAGGARQEAALYRGLDVRAKAYVADILSILQRNGLLRPSTKNGPTLWQAQREKIVEARAIMEAPVTNKSSVIREVREL
;
A
#
# COMPACT_ATOMS: atom_id res chain seq x y z
N MET A 1 -11.81 -14.85 19.92
CA MET A 1 -11.65 -15.11 18.47
C MET A 1 -12.88 -14.49 17.83
N ILE A 2 -12.79 -13.19 17.53
CA ILE A 2 -13.86 -12.41 16.88
C ILE A 2 -13.37 -12.25 15.45
N ASP A 3 -14.17 -12.68 14.48
CA ASP A 3 -13.90 -12.53 13.04
C ASP A 3 -13.78 -11.03 12.72
N SER A 4 -12.57 -10.55 12.48
CA SER A 4 -12.29 -9.14 12.15
C SER A 4 -12.51 -8.82 10.67
N ASN A 5 -13.26 -9.65 9.95
CA ASN A 5 -13.38 -9.59 8.49
C ASN A 5 -14.73 -9.03 7.98
N GLU A 6 -15.67 -8.65 8.85
CA GLU A 6 -16.95 -8.03 8.41
C GLU A 6 -16.85 -6.50 8.21
N ASP A 7 -15.77 -5.85 8.68
CA ASP A 7 -15.61 -4.37 8.66
C ASP A 7 -14.47 -3.88 7.74
N SER A 8 -14.09 -4.62 6.69
CA SER A 8 -13.10 -4.11 5.71
C SER A 8 -13.77 -3.11 4.75
N PRO A 9 -13.19 -1.90 4.53
CA PRO A 9 -13.68 -0.94 3.52
C PRO A 9 -13.86 -1.56 2.13
N ALA A 10 -13.04 -2.56 1.77
CA ALA A 10 -13.13 -3.27 0.51
C ALA A 10 -14.46 -4.02 0.32
N ILE A 11 -14.98 -4.65 1.39
CA ILE A 11 -16.28 -5.34 1.36
C ILE A 11 -17.41 -4.30 1.26
N GLY A 12 -17.26 -3.17 1.96
CA GLY A 12 -18.19 -2.04 1.87
C GLY A 12 -18.31 -1.49 0.44
N TRP A 13 -17.18 -1.29 -0.24
CA TRP A 13 -17.14 -0.84 -1.63
C TRP A 13 -17.71 -1.87 -2.60
N ASP A 14 -17.37 -3.16 -2.45
CA ASP A 14 -17.93 -4.25 -3.26
C ASP A 14 -19.47 -4.30 -3.18
N TYR A 15 -20.00 -4.18 -1.97
CA TYR A 15 -21.43 -4.10 -1.72
C TYR A 15 -22.05 -2.83 -2.31
N LEU A 16 -21.43 -1.66 -2.09
CA LEU A 16 -21.93 -0.38 -2.58
C LEU A 16 -22.02 -0.35 -4.10
N ILE A 17 -20.99 -0.79 -4.82
CA ILE A 17 -20.96 -0.84 -6.29
C ILE A 17 -22.10 -1.73 -6.80
N SER A 18 -22.29 -2.90 -6.20
CA SER A 18 -23.40 -3.81 -6.55
C SER A 18 -24.76 -3.15 -6.37
N ARG A 19 -24.95 -2.42 -5.26
CA ARG A 19 -26.20 -1.70 -4.96
C ARG A 19 -26.45 -0.53 -5.90
N ILE A 20 -25.39 0.19 -6.30
CA ILE A 20 -25.47 1.25 -7.30
C ILE A 20 -25.89 0.65 -8.65
N CYS A 21 -25.22 -0.40 -9.12
CA CYS A 21 -25.56 -1.03 -10.40
C CYS A 21 -27.02 -1.54 -10.42
N ALA A 22 -27.46 -2.19 -9.35
CA ALA A 22 -28.83 -2.66 -9.21
C ALA A 22 -29.86 -1.51 -9.17
N ARG A 23 -29.49 -0.34 -8.64
CA ARG A 23 -30.34 0.85 -8.66
C ARG A 23 -30.43 1.45 -10.06
N GLU A 24 -29.30 1.64 -10.73
CA GLU A 24 -29.25 2.29 -12.06
C GLU A 24 -30.02 1.49 -13.10
N VAL A 25 -29.86 0.16 -13.13
CA VAL A 25 -30.63 -0.71 -14.02
C VAL A 25 -32.14 -0.56 -13.80
N LYS A 26 -32.60 -0.44 -12.54
CA LYS A 26 -34.03 -0.25 -12.22
C LYS A 26 -34.59 1.10 -12.66
N GLN A 27 -33.75 2.12 -12.82
CA GLN A 27 -34.20 3.46 -13.22
C GLN A 27 -34.43 3.59 -14.73
N VAL A 28 -33.86 2.70 -15.53
CA VAL A 28 -34.07 2.68 -16.97
C VAL A 28 -35.13 1.63 -17.29
N ALA A 29 -36.41 2.05 -17.24
CA ALA A 29 -37.53 1.20 -17.64
C ALA A 29 -37.28 0.63 -19.06
N ASP A 30 -37.63 -0.64 -19.27
CA ASP A 30 -37.53 -1.36 -20.55
C ASP A 30 -36.10 -1.67 -21.07
N VAL A 31 -35.07 -1.60 -20.23
CA VAL A 31 -33.72 -2.06 -20.58
C VAL A 31 -33.44 -3.43 -20.00
N ALA A 32 -33.30 -4.44 -20.86
CA ALA A 32 -32.93 -5.81 -20.51
C ALA A 32 -31.41 -5.94 -20.24
N VAL A 33 -30.88 -5.08 -19.37
CA VAL A 33 -29.48 -5.14 -18.89
C VAL A 33 -29.52 -5.60 -17.45
N GLU A 34 -28.81 -6.68 -17.13
CA GLU A 34 -28.72 -7.16 -15.75
C GLU A 34 -27.76 -6.28 -14.94
N PRO A 35 -27.96 -6.11 -13.61
CA PRO A 35 -27.04 -5.36 -12.75
C PRO A 35 -25.58 -5.79 -12.88
N GLU A 36 -25.34 -7.09 -13.09
CA GLU A 36 -24.00 -7.67 -13.24
C GLU A 36 -23.33 -7.23 -14.54
N THR A 37 -24.09 -7.03 -15.62
CA THR A 37 -23.59 -6.49 -16.88
C THR A 37 -23.07 -5.07 -16.69
N LEU A 38 -23.82 -4.24 -15.97
CA LEU A 38 -23.40 -2.87 -15.66
C LEU A 38 -22.17 -2.85 -14.75
N ARG A 39 -22.11 -3.74 -13.77
CA ARG A 39 -20.94 -3.91 -12.89
C ARG A 39 -19.70 -4.31 -13.70
N THR A 40 -19.81 -5.36 -14.51
CA THR A 40 -18.73 -5.83 -15.38
C THR A 40 -18.23 -4.70 -16.29
N MET A 41 -19.14 -3.87 -16.81
CA MET A 41 -18.78 -2.71 -17.61
C MET A 41 -17.95 -1.69 -16.84
N LEU A 42 -18.34 -1.33 -15.60
CA LEU A 42 -17.57 -0.41 -14.76
C LEU A 42 -16.18 -0.96 -14.45
N GLU A 43 -16.10 -2.24 -14.10
CA GLU A 43 -14.83 -2.91 -13.84
C GLU A 43 -13.93 -2.93 -15.09
N ARG A 44 -14.51 -3.16 -16.27
CA ARG A 44 -13.79 -3.11 -17.55
C ARG A 44 -13.24 -1.73 -17.86
N LEU A 45 -14.05 -0.69 -17.65
CA LEU A 45 -13.62 0.69 -17.84
C LEU A 45 -12.53 1.08 -16.85
N ALA A 46 -12.60 0.58 -15.61
CA ALA A 46 -11.58 0.82 -14.62
C ALA A 46 -10.24 0.18 -15.04
N THR A 47 -10.25 -1.00 -15.67
CA THR A 47 -9.06 -1.61 -16.29
C THR A 47 -8.52 -0.77 -17.44
N VAL A 48 -9.37 -0.32 -18.37
CA VAL A 48 -8.96 0.56 -19.48
C VAL A 48 -8.36 1.87 -18.96
N ALA A 49 -8.94 2.44 -17.91
CA ALA A 49 -8.46 3.66 -17.29
C ALA A 49 -7.04 3.53 -16.70
N ARG A 50 -6.57 2.32 -16.39
CA ARG A 50 -5.18 2.06 -15.94
C ARG A 50 -4.13 2.42 -16.98
N SER A 51 -4.50 2.55 -18.26
CA SER A 51 -3.61 3.02 -19.34
C SER A 51 -3.49 4.55 -19.41
N LYS A 52 -4.22 5.27 -18.56
CA LYS A 52 -4.22 6.73 -18.53
C LYS A 52 -3.35 7.23 -17.40
N GLU A 53 -2.80 8.44 -17.56
CA GLU A 53 -1.82 9.04 -16.65
C GLU A 53 -2.29 9.07 -15.18
N ASN A 54 -3.58 9.39 -14.94
CA ASN A 54 -4.16 9.44 -13.60
C ASN A 54 -4.85 8.12 -13.16
N GLY A 55 -4.89 7.11 -14.04
CA GLY A 55 -5.58 5.85 -13.82
C GLY A 55 -7.12 5.89 -13.85
N ARG A 56 -7.74 7.06 -14.04
CA ARG A 56 -9.20 7.29 -13.94
C ARG A 56 -9.85 7.68 -15.26
N GLY A 57 -9.07 8.14 -16.23
CA GLY A 57 -9.53 8.65 -17.50
C GLY A 57 -8.54 9.65 -18.09
N PRO A 58 -8.92 10.41 -19.14
CA PRO A 58 -10.23 10.39 -19.80
C PRO A 58 -10.50 9.09 -20.57
N LEU A 59 -11.77 8.71 -20.58
CA LEU A 59 -12.36 7.64 -21.40
C LEU A 59 -13.33 8.29 -22.39
N ASP A 60 -12.94 8.34 -23.66
CA ASP A 60 -13.81 8.85 -24.72
C ASP A 60 -14.92 7.86 -25.07
N SER A 61 -15.87 8.32 -25.89
CA SER A 61 -17.03 7.51 -26.28
C SER A 61 -16.64 6.26 -27.08
N ASP A 62 -15.56 6.31 -27.86
CA ASP A 62 -15.09 5.16 -28.64
C ASP A 62 -14.45 4.11 -27.74
N ALA A 63 -13.67 4.52 -26.75
CA ALA A 63 -13.11 3.67 -25.71
C ALA A 63 -14.21 2.99 -24.89
N ILE A 64 -15.26 3.74 -24.50
CA ILE A 64 -16.41 3.17 -23.78
C ILE A 64 -17.16 2.17 -24.65
N ALA A 65 -17.39 2.49 -25.92
CA ALA A 65 -18.08 1.57 -26.84
C ALA A 65 -17.23 0.33 -27.17
N SER A 66 -15.90 0.48 -27.28
CA SER A 66 -14.98 -0.65 -27.49
C SER A 66 -14.97 -1.56 -26.27
N ALA A 67 -14.78 -1.01 -25.07
CA ALA A 67 -14.81 -1.78 -23.83
C ALA A 67 -16.11 -2.60 -23.68
N PHE A 68 -17.24 -2.06 -24.11
CA PHE A 68 -18.51 -2.80 -24.14
C PHE A 68 -18.49 -3.95 -25.15
N ARG A 69 -18.03 -3.70 -26.39
CA ARG A 69 -17.91 -4.76 -27.41
C ARG A 69 -16.95 -5.86 -26.96
N ASP A 70 -15.83 -5.48 -26.35
CA ASP A 70 -14.80 -6.41 -25.91
C ASP A 70 -15.30 -7.27 -24.74
N ALA A 71 -16.08 -6.69 -23.81
CA ALA A 71 -16.67 -7.43 -22.70
C ALA A 71 -17.84 -8.34 -23.08
N PHE A 72 -18.66 -7.95 -24.07
CA PHE A 72 -19.94 -8.62 -24.36
C PHE A 72 -20.07 -9.21 -25.78
N GLY A 73 -19.06 -9.05 -26.63
CA GLY A 73 -19.04 -9.57 -28.00
C GLY A 73 -20.04 -8.91 -28.97
N GLN A 74 -20.69 -7.82 -28.57
CA GLN A 74 -21.71 -7.13 -29.37
C GLN A 74 -21.67 -5.62 -29.15
N SER A 75 -22.11 -4.87 -30.16
CA SER A 75 -22.26 -3.42 -30.05
C SER A 75 -23.42 -3.05 -29.11
N PRO A 76 -23.29 -1.98 -28.32
CA PRO A 76 -24.40 -1.51 -27.49
C PRO A 76 -25.54 -1.02 -28.38
N ASN A 77 -26.75 -1.52 -28.13
CA ASN A 77 -27.97 -1.01 -28.79
C ASN A 77 -28.30 0.42 -28.31
N GLU A 78 -29.25 1.10 -28.96
CA GLU A 78 -29.61 2.49 -28.63
C GLU A 78 -29.92 2.72 -27.15
N ARG A 79 -30.61 1.75 -26.50
CA ARG A 79 -30.95 1.86 -25.07
C ARG A 79 -29.74 1.66 -24.18
N THR A 80 -28.88 0.70 -24.50
CA THR A 80 -27.61 0.48 -23.81
C THR A 80 -26.68 1.67 -23.96
N GLN A 81 -26.66 2.33 -25.13
CA GLN A 81 -25.88 3.56 -25.33
C GLN A 81 -26.33 4.68 -24.37
N VAL A 82 -27.64 4.86 -24.18
CA VAL A 82 -28.16 5.84 -23.19
C VAL A 82 -27.69 5.52 -21.77
N LEU A 83 -27.64 4.24 -21.39
CA LEU A 83 -27.10 3.81 -20.09
C LEU A 83 -25.59 4.05 -20.00
N LEU A 84 -24.83 3.76 -21.06
CA LEU A 84 -23.37 3.98 -21.10
C LEU A 84 -22.99 5.47 -20.97
N LEU A 85 -23.81 6.37 -21.52
CA LEU A 85 -23.64 7.82 -21.35
C LEU A 85 -23.90 8.29 -19.90
N ARG A 86 -24.55 7.47 -19.08
CA ARG A 86 -24.96 7.77 -17.71
C ARG A 86 -24.36 6.84 -16.68
N LEU A 87 -23.26 6.16 -17.01
CA LEU A 87 -22.59 5.25 -16.09
C LEU A 87 -22.35 5.94 -14.74
N PRO A 88 -22.73 5.29 -13.63
CA PRO A 88 -22.59 5.86 -12.31
C PRO A 88 -21.11 5.98 -11.95
N GLY A 89 -20.74 7.01 -11.21
CA GLY A 89 -19.36 7.20 -10.76
C GLY A 89 -18.40 7.72 -11.83
N LEU A 90 -18.90 8.04 -13.03
CA LEU A 90 -18.15 8.76 -14.05
C LEU A 90 -18.69 10.20 -14.21
N ALA A 91 -17.80 11.17 -14.36
CA ALA A 91 -18.13 12.56 -14.66
C ALA A 91 -17.48 13.02 -15.96
N SER A 92 -18.04 14.07 -16.57
CA SER A 92 -17.45 14.68 -17.77
C SER A 92 -16.15 15.39 -17.43
N VAL A 93 -15.16 15.28 -18.31
CA VAL A 93 -13.86 15.92 -18.14
C VAL A 93 -13.91 17.37 -18.68
N PRO A 94 -13.55 18.39 -17.88
CA PRO A 94 -13.51 19.76 -18.35
C PRO A 94 -12.60 19.92 -19.57
N GLY A 95 -13.12 20.52 -20.65
CA GLY A 95 -12.34 20.78 -21.86
C GLY A 95 -12.22 19.59 -22.83
N SER A 96 -12.82 18.44 -22.52
CA SER A 96 -12.92 17.31 -23.45
C SER A 96 -14.38 16.94 -23.67
N GLU A 97 -14.92 17.26 -24.86
CA GLU A 97 -16.26 16.83 -25.24
C GLU A 97 -16.33 15.30 -25.30
N ASN A 98 -17.41 14.73 -24.77
CA ASN A 98 -17.72 13.29 -24.80
C ASN A 98 -16.70 12.35 -24.11
N SER A 99 -15.81 12.89 -23.28
CA SER A 99 -14.91 12.11 -22.43
C SER A 99 -15.38 12.12 -20.99
N ARG A 100 -15.19 10.98 -20.31
CA ARG A 100 -15.55 10.81 -18.91
C ARG A 100 -14.40 10.23 -18.11
N GLU A 101 -14.36 10.52 -16.82
CA GLU A 101 -13.40 9.92 -15.90
C GLU A 101 -14.11 9.49 -14.62
N PHE A 102 -13.54 8.52 -13.92
CA PHE A 102 -14.04 8.15 -12.59
C PHE A 102 -13.94 9.33 -11.63
N ILE A 103 -14.96 9.52 -10.79
CA ILE A 103 -15.07 10.66 -9.86
C ILE A 103 -14.32 10.46 -8.54
N ASP A 104 -13.92 9.23 -8.24
CA ASP A 104 -13.38 8.85 -6.94
C ASP A 104 -12.33 7.74 -7.08
N ASP A 105 -11.22 7.86 -6.34
CA ASP A 105 -10.09 6.94 -6.42
C ASP A 105 -10.45 5.57 -5.83
N ASP A 106 -11.15 5.55 -4.70
CA ASP A 106 -11.57 4.32 -4.02
C ASP A 106 -12.58 3.53 -4.87
N LEU A 107 -13.53 4.24 -5.49
CA LEU A 107 -14.45 3.63 -6.46
C LEU A 107 -13.71 3.02 -7.64
N THR A 108 -12.75 3.76 -8.22
CA THR A 108 -11.97 3.28 -9.35
C THR A 108 -11.18 2.04 -8.96
N ASP A 109 -10.54 2.08 -7.80
CA ASP A 109 -9.70 1.01 -7.29
C ASP A 109 -10.50 -0.27 -6.99
N ALA A 110 -11.67 -0.13 -6.36
CA ALA A 110 -12.61 -1.23 -6.16
C ALA A 110 -13.09 -1.84 -7.49
N CYS A 111 -13.38 -1.02 -8.50
CA CYS A 111 -13.77 -1.49 -9.83
C CYS A 111 -12.63 -2.25 -10.54
N ARG A 112 -11.38 -1.80 -10.42
CA ARG A 112 -10.22 -2.46 -11.07
C ARG A 112 -10.03 -3.91 -10.60
N ALA A 113 -10.45 -4.25 -9.39
CA ALA A 113 -10.37 -5.62 -8.87
C ALA A 113 -11.17 -6.63 -9.70
N GLY A 114 -12.23 -6.21 -10.40
CA GLY A 114 -13.13 -7.11 -11.13
C GLY A 114 -12.46 -7.93 -12.22
N ASP A 115 -11.74 -7.28 -13.15
CA ASP A 115 -11.04 -8.00 -14.21
C ASP A 115 -9.85 -8.80 -13.68
N VAL A 116 -9.20 -8.32 -12.60
CA VAL A 116 -8.14 -9.10 -11.94
C VAL A 116 -8.69 -10.40 -11.36
N LEU A 117 -9.87 -10.35 -10.72
CA LEU A 117 -10.55 -11.54 -10.21
C LEU A 117 -10.97 -12.50 -11.32
N ARG A 118 -11.50 -11.98 -12.43
CA ARG A 118 -11.80 -12.80 -13.62
C ARG A 118 -10.54 -13.45 -14.18
N PHE A 119 -9.43 -12.72 -14.25
CA PHE A 119 -8.15 -13.25 -14.69
C PHE A 119 -7.63 -14.36 -13.75
N ILE A 120 -7.69 -14.17 -12.43
CA ILE A 120 -7.30 -15.23 -11.47
C ILE A 120 -8.19 -16.48 -11.62
N ALA A 121 -9.49 -16.29 -11.90
CA ALA A 121 -10.43 -17.38 -12.13
C ALA A 121 -10.13 -18.15 -13.43
N ALA A 122 -9.78 -17.44 -14.51
CA ALA A 122 -9.50 -18.02 -15.83
C ALA A 122 -8.29 -17.33 -16.51
N PRO A 123 -7.04 -17.66 -16.13
CA PRO A 123 -5.85 -16.94 -16.62
C PRO A 123 -5.55 -17.09 -18.10
N HIS A 124 -6.12 -18.11 -18.74
CA HIS A 124 -5.98 -18.38 -20.17
C HIS A 124 -7.09 -17.73 -21.01
N ASP A 125 -8.00 -17.00 -20.37
CA ASP A 125 -9.00 -16.22 -21.08
C ASP A 125 -8.37 -14.91 -21.57
N ASP A 126 -8.46 -14.69 -22.88
CA ASP A 126 -7.92 -13.50 -23.55
C ASP A 126 -8.93 -12.35 -23.63
N THR A 127 -10.02 -12.42 -22.85
CA THR A 127 -11.03 -11.36 -22.81
C THR A 127 -10.51 -10.02 -22.32
N VAL A 128 -9.43 -9.97 -21.52
CA VAL A 128 -8.86 -8.72 -20.99
C VAL A 128 -7.37 -8.65 -21.34
N ASP A 129 -6.97 -7.53 -21.95
CA ASP A 129 -5.57 -7.20 -22.11
C ASP A 129 -5.13 -6.20 -21.03
N PHE A 130 -4.03 -6.51 -20.35
CA PHE A 130 -3.42 -5.67 -19.32
C PHE A 130 -2.05 -5.12 -19.78
N SER A 131 -1.67 -5.27 -21.05
CA SER A 131 -0.38 -4.79 -21.58
C SER A 131 -0.17 -3.30 -21.37
N GLU A 132 -1.24 -2.50 -21.54
CA GLU A 132 -1.20 -1.05 -21.44
C GLU A 132 -1.44 -0.54 -20.01
N ALA A 133 -1.60 -1.42 -19.02
CA ALA A 133 -1.77 -0.98 -17.64
C ALA A 133 -0.50 -0.25 -17.17
N SER A 134 -0.65 0.95 -16.62
CA SER A 134 0.44 1.77 -16.07
C SER A 134 0.18 2.22 -14.62
N VAL A 135 -0.90 1.72 -14.01
CA VAL A 135 -1.31 2.04 -12.64
C VAL A 135 -1.60 0.75 -11.89
N GLU A 136 -0.99 0.58 -10.72
CA GLU A 136 -1.24 -0.54 -9.80
C GLU A 136 -2.57 -0.40 -9.06
N LEU A 137 -3.06 -1.49 -8.47
CA LEU A 137 -4.14 -1.39 -7.49
C LEU A 137 -3.67 -0.71 -6.21
N GLY A 138 -4.57 0.08 -5.64
CA GLY A 138 -4.50 0.57 -4.27
C GLY A 138 -4.98 -0.48 -3.26
N ASP A 139 -5.13 -0.05 -2.02
CA ASP A 139 -5.41 -0.92 -0.88
C ASP A 139 -6.80 -1.58 -0.97
N ILE A 140 -7.79 -0.85 -1.47
CA ILE A 140 -9.19 -1.32 -1.54
C ILE A 140 -9.29 -2.46 -2.56
N GLY A 141 -8.76 -2.24 -3.76
CA GLY A 141 -8.74 -3.24 -4.82
C GLY A 141 -7.93 -4.48 -4.42
N SER A 142 -6.75 -4.27 -3.82
CA SER A 142 -5.89 -5.35 -3.35
C SER A 142 -6.56 -6.20 -2.25
N GLN A 143 -7.17 -5.55 -1.25
CA GLN A 143 -7.93 -6.24 -0.19
C GLN A 143 -9.17 -6.94 -0.74
N LEU A 144 -9.86 -6.36 -1.73
CA LEU A 144 -11.01 -6.99 -2.36
C LEU A 144 -10.61 -8.29 -3.07
N ILE A 145 -9.51 -8.27 -3.81
CA ILE A 145 -8.96 -9.48 -4.44
C ILE A 145 -8.60 -10.50 -3.38
N ALA A 146 -7.85 -10.10 -2.34
CA ALA A 146 -7.44 -10.99 -1.27
C ALA A 146 -8.66 -11.66 -0.60
N ASN A 147 -9.68 -10.89 -0.24
CA ASN A 147 -10.92 -11.39 0.36
C ASN A 147 -11.66 -12.39 -0.54
N LYS A 148 -11.79 -12.10 -1.83
CA LYS A 148 -12.48 -12.97 -2.81
C LYS A 148 -11.67 -14.21 -3.16
N THR A 149 -10.35 -14.17 -2.99
CA THR A 149 -9.43 -15.28 -3.27
C THR A 149 -9.01 -16.07 -2.02
N LYS A 150 -9.42 -15.64 -0.81
CA LYS A 150 -9.05 -16.25 0.48
C LYS A 150 -9.34 -17.76 0.57
N ASN A 151 -10.43 -18.20 -0.07
CA ASN A 151 -10.84 -19.61 -0.09
C ASN A 151 -10.33 -20.37 -1.34
N LEU A 152 -9.65 -19.68 -2.26
CA LEU A 152 -9.00 -20.34 -3.39
C LEU A 152 -7.69 -20.96 -2.93
N SER A 153 -7.26 -22.02 -3.61
CA SER A 153 -5.92 -22.55 -3.37
C SER A 153 -4.88 -21.53 -3.80
N SER A 154 -3.81 -21.36 -3.01
CA SER A 154 -2.60 -20.61 -3.35
C SER A 154 -2.05 -20.96 -4.74
N LYS A 155 -2.23 -22.21 -5.19
CA LYS A 155 -1.88 -22.69 -6.53
C LYS A 155 -2.60 -21.98 -7.66
N GLN A 156 -3.87 -21.61 -7.48
CA GLN A 156 -4.64 -20.92 -8.51
C GLN A 156 -4.11 -19.50 -8.72
N SER A 157 -3.94 -18.74 -7.65
CA SER A 157 -3.33 -17.40 -7.71
C SER A 157 -1.88 -17.45 -8.18
N SER A 158 -1.12 -18.48 -7.79
CA SER A 158 0.25 -18.69 -8.32
C SER A 158 0.25 -19.00 -9.82
N HIS A 159 -0.67 -19.83 -10.30
CA HIS A 159 -0.80 -20.11 -11.73
C HIS A 159 -1.19 -18.85 -12.50
N ALA A 160 -2.14 -18.05 -12.00
CA ALA A 160 -2.50 -16.77 -12.59
C ALA A 160 -1.32 -15.80 -12.63
N LEU A 161 -0.54 -15.70 -11.54
CA LEU A 161 0.66 -14.88 -11.48
C LEU A 161 1.73 -15.33 -12.48
N GLN A 162 1.87 -16.64 -12.71
CA GLN A 162 2.77 -17.17 -13.73
C GLN A 162 2.33 -16.74 -15.14
N ILE A 163 1.05 -16.90 -15.47
CA ILE A 163 0.54 -16.52 -16.79
C ILE A 163 0.61 -15.00 -17.01
N SER A 164 0.31 -14.17 -16.00
CA SER A 164 0.44 -12.71 -16.13
C SER A 164 1.89 -12.28 -16.36
N SER A 165 2.84 -12.93 -15.68
CA SER A 165 4.28 -12.70 -15.90
C SER A 165 4.73 -13.13 -17.30
N ASP A 166 4.32 -14.31 -17.77
CA ASP A 166 4.65 -14.81 -19.11
C ASP A 166 4.11 -13.87 -20.21
N ARG A 167 2.94 -13.27 -19.98
CA ARG A 167 2.31 -12.26 -20.86
C ARG A 167 2.86 -10.84 -20.68
N ARG A 168 3.80 -10.63 -19.75
CA ARG A 168 4.37 -9.32 -19.40
C ARG A 168 3.35 -8.30 -18.90
N PHE A 169 2.31 -8.76 -18.21
CA PHE A 169 1.35 -7.89 -17.56
C PHE A 169 1.86 -7.47 -16.18
N SER A 170 2.94 -6.68 -16.14
CA SER A 170 3.71 -6.41 -14.92
C SER A 170 2.89 -5.82 -13.77
N TYR A 171 1.96 -4.91 -14.07
CA TYR A 171 1.06 -4.34 -13.06
C TYR A 171 0.05 -5.37 -12.53
N LEU A 172 -0.51 -6.21 -13.40
CA LEU A 172 -1.38 -7.32 -12.99
C LEU A 172 -0.60 -8.35 -12.15
N SER A 173 0.64 -8.66 -12.53
CA SER A 173 1.50 -9.54 -11.75
C SER A 173 1.74 -8.99 -10.34
N LEU A 174 2.01 -7.69 -10.20
CA LEU A 174 2.13 -7.05 -8.89
C LEU A 174 0.81 -7.11 -8.10
N ASP A 175 -0.33 -6.84 -8.73
CA ASP A 175 -1.65 -6.91 -8.07
C ASP A 175 -1.94 -8.30 -7.50
N ILE A 176 -1.67 -9.35 -8.28
CA ILE A 176 -1.85 -10.75 -7.84
C ILE A 176 -0.85 -11.10 -6.72
N LEU A 177 0.41 -10.64 -6.82
CA LEU A 177 1.42 -10.82 -5.78
C LEU A 177 0.98 -10.17 -4.44
N LYS A 178 0.48 -8.93 -4.48
CA LYS A 178 -0.07 -8.24 -3.30
C LYS A 178 -1.21 -9.05 -2.67
N SER A 179 -2.10 -9.63 -3.48
CA SER A 179 -3.20 -10.45 -2.94
C SER A 179 -2.71 -11.73 -2.24
N LEU A 180 -1.64 -12.37 -2.75
CA LEU A 180 -0.99 -13.50 -2.09
C LEU A 180 -0.40 -13.08 -0.75
N GLN A 181 0.29 -11.93 -0.70
CA GLN A 181 0.87 -11.38 0.53
C GLN A 181 -0.19 -11.07 1.59
N ILE A 182 -1.28 -10.40 1.24
CA ILE A 182 -2.39 -10.08 2.16
C ILE A 182 -2.99 -11.37 2.74
N ASN A 183 -3.13 -12.41 1.92
CA ASN A 183 -3.60 -13.73 2.35
C ASN A 183 -2.54 -14.57 3.07
N SER A 184 -1.34 -14.03 3.30
CA SER A 184 -0.20 -14.76 3.89
C SER A 184 0.11 -16.08 3.15
N ALA A 185 -0.06 -16.07 1.83
CA ALA A 185 0.18 -17.20 0.95
C ALA A 185 1.49 -17.05 0.20
N SER A 186 2.22 -18.16 0.07
CA SER A 186 3.46 -18.21 -0.71
C SER A 186 3.15 -18.44 -2.20
N TYR A 187 4.09 -18.02 -3.05
CA TYR A 187 4.05 -18.34 -4.47
C TYR A 187 4.63 -19.73 -4.75
N GLU A 188 3.84 -20.60 -5.37
CA GLU A 188 4.18 -22.02 -5.58
C GLU A 188 4.64 -22.37 -7.00
N GLY A 189 4.62 -21.41 -7.93
CA GLY A 189 4.92 -21.64 -9.36
C GLY A 189 6.40 -21.71 -9.72
N ASN A 190 6.68 -21.71 -11.02
CA ASN A 190 8.05 -21.65 -11.56
C ASN A 190 8.70 -20.28 -11.34
N GLN A 191 9.98 -20.13 -11.64
CA GLN A 191 10.61 -18.81 -11.56
C GLN A 191 9.97 -17.84 -12.57
N ILE A 192 9.57 -16.65 -12.10
CA ILE A 192 8.89 -15.63 -12.90
C ILE A 192 9.61 -14.28 -12.83
N ARG A 193 9.29 -13.41 -13.78
CA ARG A 193 9.84 -12.05 -13.85
C ARG A 193 8.75 -11.01 -14.04
N ILE A 194 8.75 -10.01 -13.18
CA ILE A 194 7.98 -8.77 -13.35
C ILE A 194 8.96 -7.74 -13.90
N VAL A 195 8.71 -7.25 -15.11
CA VAL A 195 9.72 -6.53 -15.90
C VAL A 195 9.23 -5.13 -16.29
N ASP A 196 10.12 -4.13 -16.25
CA ASP A 196 9.87 -2.79 -16.81
C ASP A 196 8.62 -2.10 -16.22
N GLY A 197 8.37 -2.31 -14.92
CA GLY A 197 7.26 -1.68 -14.21
C GLY A 197 7.68 -0.43 -13.46
N TYR A 198 6.78 0.56 -13.41
CA TYR A 198 6.86 1.69 -12.48
C TYR A 198 5.90 1.48 -11.31
N PHE A 199 6.45 1.23 -10.11
CA PHE A 199 5.68 0.88 -8.92
C PHE A 199 5.91 1.88 -7.79
N LYS A 200 4.86 2.31 -7.08
CA LYS A 200 5.03 3.28 -5.99
C LYS A 200 5.54 2.58 -4.74
N VAL A 201 4.83 1.54 -4.30
CA VAL A 201 5.17 0.84 -3.06
C VAL A 201 5.10 -0.66 -3.26
N ILE A 202 6.18 -1.34 -2.90
CA ILE A 202 6.22 -2.80 -2.77
C ILE A 202 6.50 -3.14 -1.31
N GLU A 203 5.47 -3.61 -0.62
CA GLU A 203 5.61 -4.15 0.73
C GLU A 203 6.00 -5.63 0.65
N LEU A 204 7.00 -6.04 1.44
CA LEU A 204 7.50 -7.40 1.47
C LEU A 204 7.37 -7.97 2.87
N LEU A 205 6.46 -8.93 3.02
CA LEU A 205 6.26 -9.69 4.25
C LEU A 205 7.18 -10.91 4.29
N ASP A 206 7.90 -11.07 5.40
CA ASP A 206 8.84 -12.18 5.58
C ASP A 206 8.16 -13.55 5.87
N SER A 207 6.83 -13.56 6.02
CA SER A 207 6.05 -14.75 6.37
C SER A 207 5.74 -15.68 5.18
N SER A 208 5.94 -15.22 3.94
CA SER A 208 5.56 -15.94 2.72
C SER A 208 6.75 -16.07 1.76
N ASP A 209 6.82 -17.17 1.01
CA ASP A 209 7.89 -17.44 0.04
C ASP A 209 7.56 -16.87 -1.34
N PHE A 210 8.34 -15.87 -1.73
CA PHE A 210 8.37 -15.23 -3.04
C PHE A 210 9.76 -15.29 -3.68
N SER A 211 10.63 -16.20 -3.23
CA SER A 211 12.01 -16.33 -3.70
C SER A 211 12.13 -16.65 -5.20
N ARG A 212 11.04 -17.13 -5.81
CA ARG A 212 10.92 -17.42 -7.25
C ARG A 212 10.40 -16.24 -8.07
N VAL A 213 10.07 -15.11 -7.43
CA VAL A 213 9.65 -13.88 -8.09
C VAL A 213 10.85 -12.97 -8.25
N THR A 214 11.05 -12.43 -9.45
CA THR A 214 12.14 -11.49 -9.74
C THR A 214 11.57 -10.20 -10.32
N PHE A 215 11.84 -9.07 -9.68
CA PHE A 215 11.63 -7.76 -10.29
C PHE A 215 12.86 -7.42 -11.13
N SER A 216 12.66 -7.02 -12.38
CA SER A 216 13.73 -6.80 -13.34
C SER A 216 13.55 -5.49 -14.06
N GLU A 217 14.56 -4.63 -14.05
CA GLU A 217 14.52 -3.36 -14.79
C GLU A 217 13.31 -2.50 -14.39
N CYS A 218 12.87 -2.61 -13.14
CA CYS A 218 11.75 -1.84 -12.61
C CYS A 218 12.23 -0.54 -11.95
N LEU A 219 11.40 0.49 -12.02
CA LEU A 219 11.54 1.71 -11.22
C LEU A 219 10.54 1.66 -10.06
N ILE A 220 11.04 1.69 -8.83
CA ILE A 220 10.24 1.50 -7.63
C ILE A 220 10.46 2.69 -6.69
N GLU A 221 9.41 3.43 -6.32
CA GLU A 221 9.58 4.59 -5.42
C GLU A 221 9.98 4.13 -4.00
N SER A 222 9.31 3.13 -3.46
CA SER A 222 9.58 2.54 -2.13
C SER A 222 9.46 1.02 -2.11
N VAL A 223 10.42 0.35 -1.47
CA VAL A 223 10.33 -1.05 -1.08
C VAL A 223 10.39 -1.12 0.44
N ASP A 224 9.37 -1.69 1.06
CA ASP A 224 9.26 -1.77 2.52
C ASP A 224 9.39 -3.22 2.98
N ILE A 225 10.48 -3.55 3.67
CA ILE A 225 10.71 -4.89 4.21
C ILE A 225 10.16 -4.97 5.63
N LEU A 226 9.13 -5.78 5.79
CA LEU A 226 8.42 -6.02 7.04
C LEU A 226 8.86 -7.38 7.60
N ALA A 227 10.01 -7.38 8.29
CA ALA A 227 10.52 -8.57 8.97
C ALA A 227 9.94 -8.70 10.39
N GLY A 228 9.67 -9.94 10.82
CA GLY A 228 9.27 -10.23 12.19
C GLY A 228 10.39 -9.91 13.19
N GLU A 229 10.04 -9.47 14.40
CA GLU A 229 10.99 -9.04 15.42
C GLU A 229 12.12 -10.07 15.65
N GLY A 230 13.37 -9.62 15.55
CA GLY A 230 14.56 -10.45 15.83
C GLY A 230 14.84 -11.58 14.83
N SER A 231 14.08 -11.66 13.73
CA SER A 231 14.36 -12.60 12.65
C SER A 231 15.42 -12.08 11.69
N ILE A 232 16.26 -12.98 11.19
CA ILE A 232 17.11 -12.70 10.03
C ILE A 232 16.16 -12.61 8.84
N ILE A 233 16.20 -11.50 8.11
CA ILE A 233 15.40 -11.29 6.90
C ILE A 233 15.53 -12.54 6.00
N SER A 234 14.41 -13.18 5.69
CA SER A 234 14.42 -14.50 5.06
C SER A 234 14.92 -14.43 3.61
N ARG A 235 15.44 -15.58 3.16
CA ARG A 235 15.72 -15.83 1.73
C ARG A 235 14.44 -15.95 0.89
N ASN A 236 13.28 -15.92 1.54
CA ASN A 236 11.95 -15.98 0.94
C ASN A 236 11.56 -14.69 0.21
N LEU A 237 12.28 -13.57 0.42
CA LEU A 237 12.04 -12.34 -0.33
C LEU A 237 12.20 -12.54 -1.85
N PRO A 238 11.51 -11.74 -2.69
CA PRO A 238 11.78 -11.70 -4.13
C PRO A 238 13.21 -11.25 -4.43
N ASN A 239 13.66 -11.52 -5.66
CA ASN A 239 14.92 -11.02 -6.16
C ASN A 239 14.70 -9.72 -6.96
N PHE A 240 15.71 -8.86 -7.00
CA PHE A 240 15.72 -7.60 -7.72
C PHE A 240 16.95 -7.57 -8.63
N GLU A 241 16.73 -7.31 -9.91
CA GLU A 241 17.76 -7.27 -10.93
C GLU A 241 17.69 -5.97 -11.74
N ARG A 242 18.78 -5.19 -11.75
CA ARG A 242 18.86 -3.91 -12.48
C ARG A 242 17.71 -2.95 -12.17
N CYS A 243 17.19 -2.96 -10.94
CA CYS A 243 16.10 -2.07 -10.54
C CYS A 243 16.64 -0.72 -10.02
N ALA A 244 15.88 0.35 -10.24
CA ALA A 244 16.09 1.63 -9.58
C ALA A 244 15.07 1.79 -8.46
N ILE A 245 15.54 1.99 -7.22
CA ILE A 245 14.71 2.03 -6.02
C ILE A 245 14.98 3.34 -5.29
N GLY A 246 13.93 4.16 -5.12
CA GLY A 246 14.03 5.42 -4.39
C GLY A 246 14.38 5.19 -2.92
N THR A 247 13.49 4.51 -2.18
CA THR A 247 13.71 4.19 -0.76
C THR A 247 13.60 2.70 -0.50
N LEU A 248 14.56 2.13 0.23
CA LEU A 248 14.47 0.80 0.81
C LEU A 248 14.32 0.91 2.32
N SER A 249 13.14 0.56 2.84
CA SER A 249 12.82 0.62 4.26
C SER A 249 12.94 -0.75 4.94
N GLY A 250 13.19 -0.74 6.25
CA GLY A 250 13.31 -1.96 7.08
C GLY A 250 14.74 -2.49 7.23
N VAL A 251 15.69 -1.90 6.50
CA VAL A 251 17.14 -2.23 6.57
C VAL A 251 18.01 -0.97 6.61
N LYS A 252 19.25 -1.10 7.08
CA LYS A 252 20.23 -0.01 7.10
C LYS A 252 21.10 0.01 5.84
N GLY A 253 21.27 -1.15 5.22
CA GLY A 253 22.05 -1.33 4.00
C GLY A 253 21.76 -2.69 3.35
N LEU A 254 22.33 -2.92 2.17
CA LEU A 254 22.20 -4.20 1.47
C LEU A 254 22.87 -5.36 2.22
N GLU A 255 23.85 -5.06 3.07
CA GLU A 255 24.53 -6.02 3.94
C GLU A 255 23.60 -6.67 4.98
N ASP A 256 22.47 -6.04 5.30
CA ASP A 256 21.45 -6.58 6.19
C ASP A 256 20.56 -7.62 5.49
N LEU A 257 20.67 -7.76 4.17
CA LEU A 257 19.85 -8.64 3.34
C LEU A 257 20.58 -9.93 2.97
N PRO A 258 19.84 -11.02 2.69
CA PRO A 258 20.44 -12.21 2.12
C PRO A 258 21.18 -11.90 0.81
N LYS A 259 22.40 -12.41 0.70
CA LYS A 259 23.23 -12.26 -0.51
C LYS A 259 22.47 -12.72 -1.77
N GLY A 260 22.56 -11.93 -2.83
CA GLY A 260 21.97 -12.23 -4.13
C GLY A 260 20.50 -11.83 -4.27
N LYS A 261 19.88 -11.21 -3.25
CA LYS A 261 18.51 -10.68 -3.38
C LYS A 261 18.43 -9.41 -4.23
N PHE A 262 19.50 -8.62 -4.22
CA PHE A 262 19.68 -7.46 -5.07
C PHE A 262 20.98 -7.68 -5.83
N ASP A 263 20.93 -7.62 -7.15
CA ASP A 263 22.13 -7.72 -7.97
C ASP A 263 22.95 -6.43 -7.94
N ASP A 264 24.18 -6.49 -8.47
CA ASP A 264 25.09 -5.34 -8.54
C ASP A 264 24.57 -4.22 -9.48
N GLY A 265 23.55 -4.51 -10.29
CA GLY A 265 22.90 -3.53 -11.17
C GLY A 265 21.81 -2.72 -10.48
N CYS A 266 21.38 -3.09 -9.28
CA CYS A 266 20.38 -2.35 -8.53
C CYS A 266 20.94 -1.03 -7.99
N GLN A 267 20.15 0.05 -8.11
CA GLN A 267 20.46 1.36 -7.57
C GLN A 267 19.46 1.70 -6.48
N ILE A 268 19.93 1.94 -5.25
CA ILE A 268 19.09 2.35 -4.12
C ILE A 268 19.49 3.77 -3.74
N GLU A 269 18.57 4.72 -3.85
CA GLU A 269 18.88 6.13 -3.54
C GLU A 269 18.99 6.36 -2.03
N ARG A 270 18.12 5.71 -1.24
CA ARG A 270 18.06 5.91 0.21
C ARG A 270 17.65 4.65 0.97
N PHE A 271 18.24 4.45 2.14
CA PHE A 271 17.80 3.46 3.14
C PHE A 271 17.03 4.15 4.30
N SER A 272 15.99 3.51 4.82
CA SER A 272 15.21 3.99 5.97
C SER A 272 14.99 2.89 7.02
N GLY A 273 15.60 3.01 8.20
CA GLY A 273 15.36 2.10 9.33
C GLY A 273 13.96 2.26 9.98
N ILE A 274 13.60 1.31 10.85
CA ILE A 274 12.31 1.21 11.60
C ILE A 274 11.94 2.51 12.35
N GLY A 275 10.68 2.99 12.23
CA GLY A 275 10.06 3.98 13.14
C GLY A 275 9.54 5.32 12.54
N ASN A 276 8.80 5.31 11.42
CA ASN A 276 8.51 6.51 10.61
C ASN A 276 7.22 7.28 10.92
N THR A 277 6.22 6.74 11.66
CA THR A 277 5.12 7.55 12.27
C THR A 277 5.03 7.45 13.80
N ASN A 278 4.33 8.39 14.46
CA ASN A 278 4.12 8.29 15.93
C ASN A 278 3.13 7.16 16.26
N ALA A 279 2.20 6.86 15.35
CA ALA A 279 1.27 5.75 15.48
C ALA A 279 2.02 4.41 15.45
N GLU A 280 2.90 4.18 14.46
CA GLU A 280 3.76 2.97 14.41
C GLU A 280 4.60 2.78 15.68
N ILE A 281 5.16 3.87 16.22
CA ILE A 281 5.91 3.81 17.47
C ILE A 281 4.99 3.39 18.62
N LEU A 282 3.78 3.95 18.70
CA LEU A 282 2.83 3.68 19.78
C LEU A 282 2.15 2.32 19.67
N ASP A 283 2.01 1.76 18.47
CA ASP A 283 1.38 0.46 18.24
C ASP A 283 2.38 -0.72 18.27
N SER A 284 3.68 -0.43 18.43
CA SER A 284 4.71 -1.47 18.57
C SER A 284 4.63 -2.26 19.88
N ASP A 285 5.20 -3.48 19.90
CA ASP A 285 5.29 -4.34 21.08
C ASP A 285 6.36 -3.90 22.10
N LEU A 286 6.93 -2.71 21.90
CA LEU A 286 7.89 -2.13 22.83
C LEU A 286 7.22 -1.79 24.17
N PRO A 287 7.99 -1.82 25.29
CA PRO A 287 7.51 -1.29 26.56
C PRO A 287 6.95 0.12 26.38
N MET A 288 5.83 0.43 27.05
CA MET A 288 5.13 1.71 26.88
C MET A 288 6.05 2.91 27.12
N SER A 289 6.92 2.85 28.13
CA SER A 289 7.94 3.85 28.42
C SER A 289 8.91 4.07 27.25
N VAL A 290 9.33 3.00 26.56
CA VAL A 290 10.20 3.07 25.37
C VAL A 290 9.47 3.67 24.16
N ARG A 291 8.20 3.34 23.95
CA ARG A 291 7.37 3.95 22.88
C ARG A 291 7.19 5.46 23.09
N VAL A 292 6.94 5.87 24.33
CA VAL A 292 6.82 7.29 24.69
C VAL A 292 8.15 8.01 24.47
N LEU A 293 9.29 7.40 24.85
CA LEU A 293 10.63 7.93 24.57
C LEU A 293 10.85 8.18 23.09
N MET A 294 10.60 7.17 22.24
CA MET A 294 10.77 7.28 20.80
C MET A 294 9.87 8.38 20.20
N THR A 295 8.63 8.49 20.68
CA THR A 295 7.71 9.57 20.27
C THR A 295 8.24 10.95 20.63
N ILE A 296 8.82 11.12 21.83
CA ILE A 296 9.40 12.39 22.28
C ILE A 296 10.66 12.73 21.47
N LEU A 297 11.57 11.78 21.26
CA LEU A 297 12.78 11.98 20.46
C LEU A 297 12.42 12.37 19.02
N LYS A 298 11.42 11.72 18.43
CA LYS A 298 10.90 12.09 17.12
C LYS A 298 10.34 13.50 17.05
N LYS A 299 9.45 13.86 17.98
CA LYS A 299 8.85 15.20 18.02
C LYS A 299 9.89 16.31 18.24
N THR A 300 10.98 16.03 18.94
CA THR A 300 11.98 17.04 19.34
C THR A 300 13.20 17.11 18.42
N PHE A 301 13.75 15.98 17.97
CA PHE A 301 14.95 15.94 17.13
C PHE A 301 14.63 15.90 15.63
N PHE A 302 13.60 15.15 15.23
CA PHE A 302 13.42 14.72 13.84
C PHE A 302 12.22 15.37 13.12
N GLN A 303 11.29 15.98 13.85
CA GLN A 303 10.20 16.78 13.26
C GLN A 303 10.56 18.26 13.16
N ALA A 304 10.15 18.91 12.07
CA ALA A 304 10.43 20.34 11.82
C ALA A 304 9.86 21.26 12.93
N GLY A 305 10.70 22.16 13.43
CA GLY A 305 10.41 23.06 14.55
C GLY A 305 11.56 23.08 15.57
N GLY A 306 11.99 24.26 16.00
CA GLY A 306 13.18 24.39 16.87
C GLY A 306 12.98 23.84 18.28
N ALA A 307 11.87 24.22 18.93
CA ALA A 307 11.51 23.79 20.28
C ALA A 307 10.04 23.34 20.33
N ARG A 308 9.70 22.44 21.24
CA ARG A 308 8.33 21.92 21.42
C ARG A 308 7.75 22.37 22.75
N GLN A 309 6.52 22.88 22.73
CA GLN A 309 5.75 23.08 23.95
C GLN A 309 5.54 21.74 24.65
N GLU A 310 5.74 21.70 25.96
CA GLU A 310 5.57 20.49 26.77
C GLU A 310 4.20 19.85 26.55
N ALA A 311 3.12 20.65 26.54
CA ALA A 311 1.76 20.17 26.27
C ALA A 311 1.61 19.45 24.91
N ALA A 312 2.44 19.76 23.90
CA ALA A 312 2.40 19.07 22.61
C ALA A 312 3.02 17.66 22.65
N LEU A 313 3.87 17.37 23.64
CA LEU A 313 4.45 16.05 23.84
C LEU A 313 3.40 15.05 24.37
N TYR A 314 2.44 15.52 25.17
CA TYR A 314 1.30 14.74 25.67
C TYR A 314 0.20 14.47 24.63
N ARG A 315 0.15 15.24 23.53
CA ARG A 315 -0.90 15.09 22.51
C ARG A 315 -0.72 13.80 21.71
N GLY A 316 -1.83 13.10 21.47
CA GLY A 316 -1.87 11.82 20.75
C GLY A 316 -1.53 10.59 21.61
N LEU A 317 -1.25 10.78 22.90
CA LEU A 317 -1.01 9.69 23.84
C LEU A 317 -2.28 9.36 24.64
N ASP A 318 -2.49 8.08 24.92
CA ASP A 318 -3.52 7.62 25.83
C ASP A 318 -3.21 7.97 27.30
N VAL A 319 -4.12 7.66 28.22
CA VAL A 319 -3.96 8.03 29.65
C VAL A 319 -2.76 7.33 30.29
N ARG A 320 -2.43 6.10 29.87
CA ARG A 320 -1.33 5.31 30.46
C ARG A 320 0.02 5.80 29.94
N ALA A 321 0.15 6.05 28.64
CA ALA A 321 1.33 6.60 28.00
C ALA A 321 1.66 8.01 28.52
N LYS A 322 0.64 8.83 28.81
CA LYS A 322 0.83 10.18 29.38
C LYS A 322 1.55 10.18 30.74
N ALA A 323 1.41 9.12 31.53
CA ALA A 323 2.06 9.03 32.84
C ALA A 323 3.59 9.05 32.73
N TYR A 324 4.16 8.54 31.65
CA TYR A 324 5.62 8.44 31.45
C TYR A 324 6.28 9.72 30.94
N VAL A 325 5.51 10.69 30.42
CA VAL A 325 6.07 11.85 29.70
C VAL A 325 6.96 12.71 30.60
N ALA A 326 6.52 13.00 31.84
CA ALA A 326 7.28 13.83 32.77
C ALA A 326 8.61 13.17 33.19
N ASP A 327 8.59 11.87 33.50
CA ASP A 327 9.77 11.11 33.91
C ASP A 327 10.77 10.99 32.75
N ILE A 328 10.29 10.73 31.53
CA ILE A 328 11.13 10.65 30.34
C ILE A 328 11.76 12.01 30.01
N LEU A 329 11.03 13.13 30.16
CA LEU A 329 11.60 14.47 29.98
C LEU A 329 12.70 14.75 31.00
N SER A 330 12.52 14.33 32.25
CA SER A 330 13.54 14.42 33.30
C SER A 330 14.79 13.59 32.97
N ILE A 331 14.62 12.35 32.49
CA ILE A 331 15.74 11.49 32.04
C ILE A 331 16.49 12.15 30.87
N LEU A 332 15.77 12.64 29.87
CA LEU A 332 16.36 13.30 28.70
C LEU A 332 17.08 14.60 29.07
N GLN A 333 16.57 15.34 30.05
CA GLN A 333 17.23 16.54 30.58
C GLN A 333 18.53 16.20 31.31
N ARG A 334 18.50 15.22 32.22
CA ARG A 334 19.68 14.80 32.99
C ARG A 334 20.79 14.26 32.10
N ASN A 335 20.43 13.54 31.04
CA ASN A 335 21.37 13.03 30.04
C ASN A 335 21.77 14.08 28.98
N GLY A 336 21.23 15.31 29.06
CA GLY A 336 21.60 16.43 28.20
C GLY A 336 21.05 16.37 26.77
N LEU A 337 20.04 15.54 26.49
CA LEU A 337 19.40 15.49 25.16
C LEU A 337 18.40 16.64 24.98
N LEU A 338 17.69 17.02 26.04
CA LEU A 338 16.71 18.10 26.01
C LEU A 338 17.04 19.17 27.07
N ARG A 339 16.71 20.43 26.74
CA ARG A 339 16.81 21.55 27.69
C ARG A 339 15.48 22.31 27.75
N PRO A 340 14.94 22.56 28.96
CA PRO A 340 13.77 23.41 29.10
C PRO A 340 14.16 24.89 29.00
N SER A 341 13.36 25.68 28.30
CA SER A 341 13.44 27.15 28.29
C SER A 341 12.46 27.70 29.32
N THR A 342 12.99 28.28 30.40
CA THR A 342 12.23 28.88 31.50
C THR A 342 12.15 30.40 31.37
N LYS A 343 11.66 30.89 30.23
CA LYS A 343 11.24 32.30 30.09
C LYS A 343 9.74 32.40 30.37
N ASN A 344 9.27 33.54 30.90
CA ASN A 344 7.85 33.77 31.22
C ASN A 344 6.92 33.25 30.11
N GLY A 345 6.16 32.19 30.39
CA GLY A 345 5.33 31.49 29.42
C GLY A 345 5.37 29.97 29.55
N PRO A 346 4.74 29.24 28.61
CA PRO A 346 4.71 27.77 28.61
C PRO A 346 6.10 27.17 28.38
N THR A 347 6.45 26.11 29.13
CA THR A 347 7.73 25.41 29.00
C THR A 347 7.95 24.90 27.58
N LEU A 348 9.06 25.32 26.97
CA LEU A 348 9.52 24.82 25.68
C LEU A 348 10.72 23.89 25.88
N TRP A 349 10.67 22.71 25.29
CA TRP A 349 11.75 21.74 25.28
C TRP A 349 12.53 21.84 23.98
N GLN A 350 13.84 22.10 24.10
CA GLN A 350 14.76 22.24 22.98
C GLN A 350 15.73 21.07 22.92
N ALA A 351 15.81 20.41 21.76
CA ALA A 351 16.79 19.37 21.48
C ALA A 351 18.20 19.96 21.40
N GLN A 352 19.15 19.37 22.14
CA GLN A 352 20.57 19.69 22.03
C GLN A 352 21.13 19.03 20.77
N ARG A 353 21.43 19.82 19.74
CA ARG A 353 21.73 19.29 18.40
C ARG A 353 23.02 18.48 18.36
N GLU A 354 23.96 18.72 19.27
CA GLU A 354 25.15 17.88 19.47
C GLU A 354 24.82 16.43 19.87
N LYS A 355 23.62 16.16 20.40
CA LYS A 355 23.16 14.82 20.80
C LYS A 355 22.35 14.09 19.72
N ILE A 356 22.26 14.63 18.50
CA ILE A 356 21.43 14.04 17.43
C ILE A 356 21.85 12.61 17.06
N VAL A 357 23.15 12.30 17.12
CA VAL A 357 23.69 10.96 16.84
C VAL A 357 23.23 9.96 17.90
N GLU A 358 23.24 10.37 19.17
CA GLU A 358 22.75 9.55 20.29
C GLU A 358 21.23 9.32 20.19
N ALA A 359 20.45 10.38 19.93
CA ALA A 359 19.02 10.29 19.73
C ALA A 359 18.66 9.38 18.55
N ARG A 360 19.41 9.45 17.45
CA ARG A 360 19.23 8.60 16.27
C ARG A 360 19.55 7.13 16.58
N ALA A 361 20.65 6.87 17.27
CA ALA A 361 21.02 5.52 17.67
C ALA A 361 19.98 4.85 18.59
N ILE A 362 19.29 5.65 19.43
CA ILE A 362 18.19 5.16 20.26
C ILE A 362 16.96 4.82 19.39
N MET A 363 16.62 5.70 18.45
CA MET A 363 15.49 5.51 17.52
C MET A 363 15.68 4.28 16.61
N GLU A 364 16.90 4.04 16.14
CA GLU A 364 17.21 2.94 15.22
C GLU A 364 17.35 1.58 15.89
N ALA A 365 17.55 1.54 17.22
CA ALA A 365 17.82 0.30 17.95
C ALA A 365 17.22 0.32 19.38
N PRO A 366 15.92 0.60 19.57
CA PRO A 366 15.33 0.82 20.90
C PRO A 366 15.35 -0.40 21.82
N VAL A 367 15.64 -1.60 21.31
CA VAL A 367 15.76 -2.85 22.08
C VAL A 367 17.22 -3.19 22.43
N THR A 368 18.16 -2.90 21.54
CA THR A 368 19.56 -3.32 21.70
C THR A 368 20.52 -2.19 22.07
N ASN A 369 20.05 -0.93 21.99
CA ASN A 369 20.83 0.23 22.39
C ASN A 369 21.23 0.16 23.88
N LYS A 370 22.47 0.54 24.18
CA LYS A 370 23.08 0.46 25.54
C LYS A 370 23.32 1.83 26.19
N SER A 371 22.70 2.89 25.67
CA SER A 371 22.78 4.23 26.25
C SER A 371 22.21 4.26 27.67
N SER A 372 22.71 5.19 28.50
CA SER A 372 22.16 5.43 29.83
C SER A 372 20.68 5.78 29.78
N VAL A 373 20.27 6.61 28.81
CA VAL A 373 18.89 7.03 28.58
C VAL A 373 17.96 5.83 28.47
N ILE A 374 18.27 4.86 27.60
CA ILE A 374 17.35 3.76 27.35
C ILE A 374 17.29 2.75 28.49
N ARG A 375 18.39 2.60 29.24
CA ARG A 375 18.41 1.79 30.46
C ARG A 375 17.50 2.39 31.53
N GLU A 376 17.63 3.70 31.79
CA GLU A 376 16.79 4.41 32.76
C GLU A 376 15.31 4.39 32.35
N VAL A 377 14.99 4.53 31.06
CA VAL A 377 13.59 4.50 30.59
C VAL A 377 12.95 3.12 30.73
N ARG A 378 13.71 2.03 30.61
CA ARG A 378 13.19 0.66 30.80
C ARG A 378 12.91 0.31 32.26
N GLU A 379 13.47 1.06 33.19
CA GLU A 379 13.25 0.88 34.62
C GLU A 379 11.97 1.60 35.11
N LEU A 380 11.32 2.37 34.22
CA LEU A 380 9.96 2.93 34.39
C LEU A 380 8.90 1.94 33.91
#